data_AF-A0A1H9KPM9-F1
#
_entry.id   AF-A0A1H9KPM9-F1
#
_cell.length_a   1.000
_cell.length_b   1.000
_cell.length_c   1.000
_cell.angle_alpha   90.00
_cell.angle_beta   90.00
_cell.angle_gamma   90.00
#
_symmetry.space_group_name_H-M   'P 1'
#
loop_
_entity.id
_entity.type
_entity.pdbx_description
1 polymer ?
#
loop_
_entity_poly.entity_id
_entity_poly.type
_entity_poly.pdbx_seq_one_letter_code
_entity_poly.pdbx_strand_id
1 'polypeptide(L)'
;MSAPACLPAWGHTWVDLPVLRLPMPGAELIPCADGCFRTRFAIHTPDDPVELAVHRWFLGHHGAFLVWKFLADSLDRLIHEPDSQLVRRAALGYDAYSVMLAYSGSCSREVYEDVIRPMMMAFDPAFSGRWARDYEPLPALLRRARAALGPVAAEPLSVASKANLVAHMEVMRKLVPDGPSLLRESGRARMETTDAERARFDEFFLVSRENVCVSRYHAHRAAVLSAIGHDLAKHPLSPACGETLRTFTTHL
;
A
#
# COMPACT_ATOMS: atom_id res chain seq x y z
N MET A 1 24.51 9.55 -12.48
CA MET A 1 23.44 9.45 -13.50
C MET A 1 22.78 8.10 -13.33
N SER A 2 21.58 8.03 -12.77
CA SER A 2 20.84 6.76 -12.69
C SER A 2 20.39 6.37 -14.09
N ALA A 3 20.59 5.10 -14.48
CA ALA A 3 20.05 4.57 -15.73
C ALA A 3 18.54 4.86 -15.82
N PRO A 4 17.98 5.12 -17.01
CA PRO A 4 16.53 5.24 -17.15
C PRO A 4 15.93 3.89 -16.74
N ALA A 5 15.23 3.87 -15.60
CA ALA A 5 14.41 2.72 -15.23
C ALA A 5 13.37 2.55 -16.34
N CYS A 6 13.37 1.40 -17.02
CA CYS A 6 12.29 1.05 -17.93
C CYS A 6 10.97 1.23 -17.19
N LEU A 7 10.07 2.04 -17.74
CA LEU A 7 8.75 2.24 -17.14
C LEU A 7 8.04 0.88 -17.12
N PRO A 8 7.43 0.48 -15.99
CA PRO A 8 6.66 -0.76 -15.93
C PRO A 8 5.52 -0.66 -16.96
N ALA A 9 5.61 -1.44 -18.03
CA ALA A 9 4.68 -1.34 -19.16
C ALA A 9 3.39 -2.12 -18.91
N TRP A 10 3.44 -3.14 -18.05
CA TRP A 10 2.34 -4.09 -17.88
C TRP A 10 1.12 -3.48 -17.20
N GLY A 11 1.25 -2.77 -16.08
CA GLY A 11 0.09 -2.21 -15.39
C GLY A 11 -0.68 -1.16 -16.22
N HIS A 12 0.01 -0.47 -17.13
CA HIS A 12 -0.60 0.55 -18.00
C HIS A 12 -1.53 -0.05 -19.07
N THR A 13 -1.51 -1.37 -19.29
CA THR A 13 -2.51 -2.01 -20.14
C THR A 13 -3.87 -2.14 -19.44
N TRP A 14 -3.93 -1.93 -18.13
CA TRP A 14 -5.13 -2.13 -17.31
C TRP A 14 -5.64 -0.85 -16.64
N VAL A 15 -4.76 0.09 -16.30
CA VAL A 15 -5.11 1.33 -15.59
C VAL A 15 -4.33 2.54 -16.09
N ASP A 16 -5.00 3.68 -16.14
CA ASP A 16 -4.37 4.99 -16.32
C ASP A 16 -3.98 5.60 -14.95
N LEU A 17 -2.90 5.07 -14.38
CA LEU A 17 -2.30 5.57 -13.15
C LEU A 17 -0.84 5.96 -13.38
N PRO A 18 -0.33 7.02 -12.73
CA PRO A 18 1.07 7.36 -12.82
C PRO A 18 1.95 6.28 -12.16
N VAL A 19 3.15 6.06 -12.70
CA VAL A 19 4.14 5.22 -12.03
C VAL A 19 4.50 5.82 -10.67
N LEU A 20 4.27 5.06 -9.60
CA LEU A 20 4.58 5.46 -8.23
C LEU A 20 6.08 5.29 -7.99
N ARG A 21 6.79 6.41 -7.85
CA ARG A 21 8.23 6.42 -7.61
C ARG A 21 8.50 6.37 -6.11
N LEU A 22 9.18 5.33 -5.65
CA LEU A 22 9.52 5.12 -4.24
C LEU A 22 11.00 4.76 -4.07
N PRO A 23 11.61 5.13 -2.93
CA PRO A 23 12.90 4.57 -2.56
C PRO A 23 12.78 3.06 -2.27
N MET A 24 13.93 2.40 -2.17
CA MET A 24 13.98 1.07 -1.55
C MET A 24 13.53 1.16 -0.08
N PRO A 25 12.89 0.13 0.49
CA PRO A 25 12.55 0.12 1.91
C PRO A 25 13.79 0.40 2.78
N GLY A 26 13.64 1.31 3.75
CA GLY A 26 14.73 1.76 4.62
C GLY A 26 15.69 2.79 4.01
N ALA A 27 15.61 3.08 2.70
CA ALA A 27 16.38 4.17 2.11
C ALA A 27 15.74 5.53 2.38
N GLU A 28 16.58 6.52 2.63
CA GLU A 28 16.16 7.90 2.88
C GLU A 28 15.70 8.61 1.61
N LEU A 29 14.83 9.60 1.77
CA LEU A 29 14.50 10.53 0.70
C LEU A 29 15.65 11.53 0.52
N ILE A 30 16.02 11.82 -0.71
CA ILE A 30 17.10 12.76 -1.00
C ILE A 30 16.60 14.22 -1.04
N PRO A 31 17.45 15.22 -0.80
CA PRO A 31 17.12 16.61 -1.08
C PRO A 31 16.73 16.80 -2.56
N CYS A 32 15.83 17.75 -2.80
CA CYS A 32 15.45 18.10 -4.17
C CYS A 32 16.58 18.88 -4.85
N ALA A 33 16.96 18.47 -6.06
CA ALA A 33 17.74 19.32 -6.94
C ALA A 33 16.91 20.53 -7.40
N ASP A 34 17.58 21.62 -7.76
CA ASP A 34 16.93 22.81 -8.30
C ASP A 34 16.04 22.46 -9.50
N GLY A 35 14.81 22.99 -9.51
CA GLY A 35 13.83 22.73 -10.58
C GLY A 35 13.00 21.45 -10.46
N CYS A 36 13.14 20.67 -9.37
CA CYS A 36 12.33 19.46 -9.15
C CYS A 36 10.86 19.74 -8.74
N PHE A 37 10.37 20.96 -8.93
CA PHE A 37 9.13 21.42 -8.30
C PHE A 37 7.94 21.36 -9.26
N ARG A 38 6.88 20.69 -8.77
CA ARG A 38 5.50 20.63 -9.29
C ARG A 38 5.25 19.62 -10.42
N THR A 39 5.55 18.35 -10.18
CA THR A 39 4.81 17.31 -10.92
C THR A 39 3.39 17.24 -10.37
N ARG A 40 2.42 17.68 -11.17
CA ARG A 40 1.00 17.45 -10.89
C ARG A 40 0.63 16.11 -11.52
N PHE A 41 0.14 15.20 -10.70
CA PHE A 41 -0.43 13.95 -11.18
C PHE A 41 -1.95 14.13 -11.18
N ALA A 42 -2.55 14.06 -12.36
CA ALA A 42 -4.00 13.91 -12.47
C ALA A 42 -4.30 12.41 -12.43
N ILE A 43 -5.15 12.00 -11.50
CA ILE A 43 -5.65 10.63 -11.43
C ILE A 43 -7.14 10.71 -11.75
N HIS A 44 -7.57 9.98 -12.77
CA HIS A 44 -8.95 9.97 -13.23
C HIS A 44 -9.61 8.68 -12.78
N THR A 45 -10.74 8.81 -12.08
CA THR A 45 -11.52 7.67 -11.61
C THR A 45 -12.48 7.23 -12.71
N PRO A 46 -12.43 5.98 -13.19
CA PRO A 46 -13.35 5.46 -14.19
C PRO A 46 -14.80 5.44 -13.68
N ASP A 47 -15.76 5.60 -14.60
CA ASP A 47 -17.19 5.48 -14.28
C ASP A 47 -17.71 4.04 -14.46
N ASP A 48 -17.09 3.22 -15.33
CA ASP A 48 -17.48 1.81 -15.49
C ASP A 48 -17.18 1.02 -14.20
N PRO A 49 -18.12 0.21 -13.67
CA PRO A 49 -17.94 -0.49 -12.41
C PRO A 49 -16.77 -1.48 -12.38
N VAL A 50 -16.47 -2.15 -13.50
CA VAL A 50 -15.37 -3.12 -13.59
C VAL A 50 -14.04 -2.39 -13.70
N GLU A 51 -13.95 -1.37 -14.53
CA GLU A 51 -12.76 -0.50 -14.61
C GLU A 51 -12.50 0.19 -13.27
N LEU A 52 -13.54 0.65 -12.56
CA LEU A 52 -13.44 1.23 -11.23
C LEU A 52 -12.87 0.21 -10.23
N ALA A 53 -13.30 -1.04 -10.28
CA ALA A 53 -12.77 -2.09 -9.42
C ALA A 53 -11.27 -2.34 -9.66
N VAL A 54 -10.84 -2.40 -10.92
CA VAL A 54 -9.41 -2.52 -11.28
C VAL A 54 -8.64 -1.26 -10.86
N HIS A 55 -9.19 -0.07 -11.10
CA HIS A 55 -8.61 1.20 -10.68
C HIS A 55 -8.39 1.25 -9.16
N ARG A 56 -9.41 0.88 -8.37
CA ARG A 56 -9.32 0.80 -6.91
C ARG A 56 -8.32 -0.26 -6.45
N TRP A 57 -8.24 -1.38 -7.15
CA TRP A 57 -7.24 -2.42 -6.88
C TRP A 57 -5.83 -1.83 -6.96
N PHE A 58 -5.46 -1.15 -8.05
CA PHE A 58 -4.12 -0.58 -8.20
C PHE A 58 -3.89 0.65 -7.30
N LEU A 59 -4.82 1.61 -7.29
CA LEU A 59 -4.67 2.85 -6.52
C LEU A 59 -4.66 2.58 -5.01
N GLY A 60 -5.44 1.61 -4.53
CA GLY A 60 -5.40 1.16 -3.14
C GLY A 60 -4.04 0.58 -2.75
N HIS A 61 -3.39 -0.17 -3.64
CA HIS A 61 -2.03 -0.66 -3.41
C HIS A 61 -1.00 0.46 -3.46
N HIS A 62 -1.13 1.46 -4.34
CA HIS A 62 -0.31 2.69 -4.28
C HIS A 62 -0.42 3.37 -2.92
N GLY A 63 -1.64 3.52 -2.40
CA GLY A 63 -1.89 4.03 -1.07
C GLY A 63 -1.24 3.16 0.01
N ALA A 64 -1.34 1.83 -0.11
CA ALA A 64 -0.71 0.88 0.82
C ALA A 64 0.82 1.04 0.85
N PHE A 65 1.50 1.16 -0.29
CA PHE A 65 2.95 1.39 -0.33
C PHE A 65 3.37 2.66 0.42
N LEU A 66 2.63 3.75 0.23
CA LEU A 66 2.87 5.02 0.92
C LEU A 66 2.63 4.91 2.43
N VAL A 67 1.57 4.21 2.84
CA VAL A 67 1.25 3.95 4.24
C VAL A 67 2.29 3.03 4.88
N TRP A 68 2.79 2.01 4.17
CA TRP A 68 3.84 1.12 4.68
C TRP A 68 5.16 1.85 4.89
N LYS A 69 5.56 2.74 3.98
CA LYS A 69 6.73 3.61 4.23
C LYS A 69 6.52 4.47 5.47
N PHE A 70 5.37 5.13 5.60
CA PHE A 70 5.04 5.92 6.79
C PHE A 70 5.10 5.08 8.09
N LEU A 71 4.54 3.87 8.06
CA LEU A 71 4.57 2.95 9.19
C LEU A 71 6.00 2.51 9.54
N ALA A 72 6.81 2.16 8.54
CA ALA A 72 8.19 1.76 8.75
C ALA A 72 8.99 2.89 9.42
N ASP A 73 8.91 4.11 8.87
CA ASP A 73 9.59 5.30 9.40
C ASP A 73 9.10 5.62 10.83
N SER A 74 7.78 5.49 11.09
CA SER A 74 7.19 5.78 12.41
C SER A 74 7.57 4.74 13.46
N LEU A 75 7.55 3.45 13.10
CA LEU A 75 7.91 2.35 14.00
C LEU A 75 9.40 2.36 14.30
N ASP A 76 10.26 2.62 13.32
CA ASP A 76 11.69 2.73 13.54
C ASP A 76 12.03 3.89 14.48
N ARG A 77 11.39 5.05 14.29
CA ARG A 77 11.53 6.17 15.21
C ARG A 77 11.07 5.82 16.63
N LEU A 78 9.93 5.13 16.79
CA LEU A 78 9.42 4.72 18.10
C LEU A 78 10.36 3.80 18.88
N ILE A 79 11.19 3.01 18.17
CA ILE A 79 12.18 2.12 18.81
C ILE A 79 13.28 2.95 19.50
N HIS A 80 13.63 4.11 18.95
CA HIS A 80 14.73 4.95 19.44
C HIS A 80 14.23 6.11 20.31
N GLU A 81 13.05 6.65 20.00
CA GLU A 81 12.42 7.81 20.65
C GLU A 81 10.96 7.48 21.02
N PRO A 82 10.72 6.70 22.09
CA PRO A 82 9.37 6.40 22.54
C PRO A 82 8.59 7.68 22.88
N ASP A 83 7.53 7.97 22.12
CA ASP A 83 6.68 9.13 22.32
C ASP A 83 5.20 8.80 22.06
N SER A 84 4.32 9.31 22.93
CA SER A 84 2.89 9.05 22.87
C SER A 84 2.22 9.60 21.60
N GLN A 85 2.71 10.72 21.04
CA GLN A 85 2.18 11.23 19.77
C GLN A 85 2.61 10.34 18.62
N LEU A 86 3.86 9.88 18.60
CA LEU A 86 4.34 8.91 17.61
C LEU A 86 3.57 7.57 17.69
N VAL A 87 3.23 7.09 18.88
CA VAL A 87 2.39 5.89 19.04
C VAL A 87 1.03 6.09 18.38
N ARG A 88 0.37 7.22 18.63
CA ARG A 88 -0.93 7.54 18.02
C ARG A 88 -0.82 7.65 16.49
N ARG A 89 0.25 8.25 15.98
CA ARG A 89 0.50 8.35 14.53
C ARG A 89 0.73 6.98 13.89
N ALA A 90 1.52 6.11 14.52
CA ALA A 90 1.74 4.76 14.03
C ALA A 90 0.45 3.93 14.06
N ALA A 91 -0.38 4.07 15.11
CA ALA A 91 -1.71 3.46 15.18
C ALA A 91 -2.61 3.94 14.02
N LEU A 92 -2.67 5.26 13.78
CA LEU A 92 -3.40 5.84 12.65
C LEU A 92 -2.90 5.33 11.29
N GLY A 93 -1.60 5.02 11.15
CA GLY A 93 -1.05 4.36 9.97
C GLY A 93 -1.64 2.96 9.73
N TYR A 94 -1.86 2.17 10.79
CA TYR A 94 -2.54 0.87 10.67
C TYR A 94 -4.02 1.03 10.33
N ASP A 95 -4.69 2.04 10.87
CA ASP A 95 -6.08 2.35 10.51
C ASP A 95 -6.17 2.76 9.03
N ALA A 96 -5.26 3.63 8.57
CA ALA A 96 -5.15 4.01 7.16
C ALA A 96 -4.88 2.80 6.26
N TYR A 97 -4.02 1.87 6.69
CA TYR A 97 -3.79 0.64 5.92
C TYR A 97 -5.04 -0.25 5.86
N SER A 98 -5.86 -0.28 6.91
CA SER A 98 -7.16 -0.95 6.89
C SER A 98 -8.11 -0.32 5.88
N VAL A 99 -8.09 1.00 5.73
CA VAL A 99 -8.81 1.70 4.66
C VAL A 99 -8.28 1.28 3.29
N MET A 100 -6.97 1.17 3.08
CA MET A 100 -6.41 0.73 1.79
C MET A 100 -6.86 -0.68 1.42
N LEU A 101 -6.92 -1.60 2.39
CA LEU A 101 -7.42 -2.96 2.19
C LEU A 101 -8.90 -2.98 1.82
N ALA A 102 -9.74 -2.22 2.54
CA ALA A 102 -11.17 -2.11 2.24
C ALA A 102 -11.39 -1.46 0.85
N TYR A 103 -10.57 -0.47 0.51
CA TYR A 103 -10.61 0.26 -0.75
C TYR A 103 -10.27 -0.65 -1.94
N SER A 104 -9.11 -1.32 -1.90
CA SER A 104 -8.70 -2.25 -2.95
C SER A 104 -9.62 -3.47 -3.03
N GLY A 105 -10.11 -3.95 -1.90
CA GLY A 105 -11.01 -5.11 -1.81
C GLY A 105 -12.49 -4.79 -1.98
N SER A 106 -12.85 -3.59 -2.45
CA SER A 106 -14.24 -3.14 -2.49
C SER A 106 -15.10 -3.79 -3.58
N CYS A 107 -14.49 -4.36 -4.62
CA CYS A 107 -15.18 -5.05 -5.71
C CYS A 107 -16.03 -6.24 -5.26
N SER A 108 -16.93 -6.72 -6.12
CA SER A 108 -17.66 -7.97 -5.85
C SER A 108 -16.75 -9.18 -6.02
N ARG A 109 -17.18 -10.34 -5.51
CA ARG A 109 -16.43 -11.60 -5.66
C ARG A 109 -16.30 -11.96 -7.14
N GLU A 110 -17.37 -11.79 -7.91
CA GLU A 110 -17.43 -12.08 -9.34
C GLU A 110 -16.40 -11.25 -10.11
N VAL A 111 -16.35 -9.93 -9.88
CA VAL A 111 -15.35 -9.07 -10.52
C VAL A 111 -13.92 -9.47 -10.13
N TYR A 112 -13.71 -9.88 -8.88
CA TYR A 112 -12.40 -10.38 -8.47
C TYR A 112 -12.01 -11.69 -9.18
N GLU A 113 -12.91 -12.67 -9.22
CA GLU A 113 -12.67 -13.98 -9.82
C GLU A 113 -12.56 -13.94 -11.35
N ASP A 114 -13.34 -13.08 -12.01
CA ASP A 114 -13.42 -13.03 -13.48
C ASP A 114 -12.44 -12.04 -14.11
N VAL A 115 -11.98 -11.03 -13.35
CA VAL A 115 -11.14 -9.94 -13.89
C VAL A 115 -9.82 -9.82 -13.14
N ILE A 116 -9.85 -9.51 -11.85
CA ILE A 116 -8.63 -9.16 -11.08
C ILE A 116 -7.70 -10.37 -10.91
N ARG A 117 -8.25 -11.52 -10.51
CA ARG A 117 -7.46 -12.74 -10.26
C ARG A 117 -6.87 -13.32 -11.56
N PRO A 118 -7.61 -13.42 -12.69
CA PRO A 118 -7.04 -13.81 -13.98
C PRO A 118 -5.96 -12.85 -14.45
N MET A 119 -6.15 -11.54 -14.25
CA MET A 119 -5.15 -10.52 -14.54
C MET A 119 -3.86 -10.75 -13.73
N MET A 120 -3.94 -11.04 -12.42
CA MET A 120 -2.79 -11.40 -11.58
C MET A 120 -2.11 -12.70 -12.05
N MET A 121 -2.90 -13.74 -12.34
CA MET A 121 -2.40 -15.03 -12.82
C MET A 121 -1.68 -14.95 -14.17
N ALA A 122 -2.20 -14.11 -15.09
CA ALA A 122 -1.59 -13.89 -16.39
C ALA A 122 -0.24 -13.18 -16.29
N PHE A 123 -0.05 -12.34 -15.26
CA PHE A 123 1.23 -11.71 -14.98
C PHE A 123 2.23 -12.70 -14.34
N ASP A 124 1.82 -13.39 -13.28
CA ASP A 124 2.60 -14.48 -12.68
C ASP A 124 1.67 -15.48 -11.96
N PRO A 125 1.73 -16.79 -12.26
CA PRO A 125 0.87 -17.79 -11.66
C PRO A 125 1.06 -17.94 -10.14
N ALA A 126 2.18 -17.47 -9.59
CA ALA A 126 2.46 -17.49 -8.16
C ALA A 126 2.21 -16.13 -7.47
N PHE A 127 1.62 -15.15 -8.16
CA PHE A 127 1.51 -13.76 -7.68
C PHE A 127 0.98 -13.65 -6.25
N SER A 128 1.68 -12.88 -5.42
CA SER A 128 1.38 -12.83 -3.99
C SER A 128 1.69 -11.49 -3.35
N GLY A 129 0.82 -11.06 -2.44
CA GLY A 129 1.11 -9.95 -1.51
C GLY A 129 2.36 -10.18 -0.65
N ARG A 130 2.81 -11.43 -0.49
CA ARG A 130 4.08 -11.76 0.20
C ARG A 130 5.30 -11.15 -0.50
N TRP A 131 5.18 -10.78 -1.77
CA TRP A 131 6.27 -10.19 -2.54
C TRP A 131 6.45 -8.68 -2.29
N ALA A 132 5.54 -8.05 -1.54
CA ALA A 132 5.62 -6.63 -1.20
C ALA A 132 6.84 -6.33 -0.30
N ARG A 133 7.84 -5.64 -0.85
CA ARG A 133 9.08 -5.31 -0.12
C ARG A 133 8.83 -4.38 1.07
N ASP A 134 7.94 -3.40 0.95
CA ASP A 134 7.73 -2.40 2.00
C ASP A 134 6.93 -2.94 3.19
N TYR A 135 6.16 -4.03 2.99
CA TYR A 135 5.43 -4.68 4.09
C TYR A 135 6.31 -5.60 4.93
N GLU A 136 7.29 -6.26 4.30
CA GLU A 136 8.16 -7.26 4.94
C GLU A 136 8.82 -6.82 6.26
N PRO A 137 9.38 -5.60 6.41
CA PRO A 137 9.98 -5.19 7.68
C PRO A 137 8.95 -4.90 8.79
N LEU A 138 7.69 -4.62 8.45
CA LEU A 138 6.69 -4.10 9.40
C LEU A 138 6.41 -5.03 10.59
N PRO A 139 6.22 -6.36 10.43
CA PRO A 139 6.00 -7.24 11.57
C PRO A 139 7.16 -7.24 12.58
N ALA A 140 8.40 -7.18 12.11
CA ALA A 140 9.58 -7.13 12.96
C ALA A 140 9.72 -5.77 13.65
N LEU A 141 9.49 -4.67 12.92
CA LEU A 141 9.48 -3.32 13.47
C LEU A 141 8.38 -3.15 14.53
N LEU A 142 7.17 -3.62 14.27
CA LEU A 142 6.05 -3.61 15.23
C LEU A 142 6.41 -4.33 16.52
N ARG A 143 7.01 -5.53 16.42
CA ARG A 143 7.45 -6.31 17.58
C ARG A 143 8.49 -5.54 18.41
N ARG A 144 9.48 -4.95 17.76
CA ARG A 144 10.54 -4.15 18.42
C ARG A 144 9.98 -2.89 19.07
N ALA A 145 9.10 -2.16 18.38
CA ALA A 145 8.45 -0.97 18.92
C ALA A 145 7.61 -1.28 20.16
N ARG A 146 6.81 -2.37 20.13
CA ARG A 146 6.06 -2.83 21.32
C ARG A 146 6.98 -3.17 22.50
N ALA A 147 8.10 -3.83 22.23
CA ALA A 147 9.08 -4.16 23.26
C ALA A 147 9.72 -2.90 23.89
N ALA A 148 10.04 -1.90 23.07
CA ALA A 148 10.59 -0.63 23.53
C ALA A 148 9.60 0.20 24.38
N LEU A 149 8.31 0.17 24.01
CA LEU A 149 7.24 0.92 24.69
C LEU A 149 6.77 0.26 26.00
N GLY A 150 6.84 -1.07 26.08
CA GLY A 150 6.16 -1.84 27.12
C GLY A 150 4.65 -1.94 26.89
N PRO A 151 3.95 -2.83 27.63
CA PRO A 151 2.59 -3.25 27.31
C PRO A 151 1.55 -2.12 27.38
N VAL A 152 1.68 -1.18 28.33
CA VAL A 152 0.72 -0.09 28.53
C VAL A 152 0.84 0.96 27.42
N ALA A 153 2.05 1.47 27.17
CA ALA A 153 2.25 2.50 26.15
C ALA A 153 2.05 1.96 24.71
N ALA A 154 2.22 0.65 24.51
CA ALA A 154 1.99 -0.01 23.23
C ALA A 154 0.53 -0.38 22.95
N GLU A 155 -0.41 -0.16 23.87
CA GLU A 155 -1.80 -0.57 23.72
C GLU A 155 -2.45 0.00 22.45
N PRO A 156 -2.40 1.32 22.15
CA PRO A 156 -3.06 1.86 20.96
C PRO A 156 -2.56 1.22 19.66
N LEU A 157 -1.23 1.02 19.59
CA LEU A 157 -0.59 0.38 18.45
C LEU A 157 -1.01 -1.10 18.33
N SER A 158 -1.18 -1.78 19.46
CA SER A 158 -1.61 -3.18 19.52
C SER A 158 -3.06 -3.37 19.10
N VAL A 159 -3.94 -2.45 19.50
CA VAL A 159 -5.34 -2.43 19.06
C VAL A 159 -5.43 -2.19 17.56
N ALA A 160 -4.80 -1.13 17.05
CA ALA A 160 -4.89 -0.75 15.63
C ALA A 160 -4.33 -1.84 14.70
N SER A 161 -3.16 -2.41 15.02
CA SER A 161 -2.57 -3.50 14.22
C SER A 161 -3.39 -4.80 14.28
N LYS A 162 -4.08 -5.08 15.39
CA LYS A 162 -5.03 -6.22 15.46
C LYS A 162 -6.27 -5.95 14.61
N ALA A 163 -6.82 -4.74 14.66
CA ALA A 163 -7.94 -4.34 13.81
C ALA A 163 -7.56 -4.43 12.32
N ASN A 164 -6.36 -4.01 11.95
CA ASN A 164 -5.83 -4.14 10.60
C ASN A 164 -5.72 -5.60 10.13
N LEU A 165 -5.28 -6.51 11.01
CA LEU A 165 -5.27 -7.93 10.69
C LEU A 165 -6.69 -8.47 10.43
N VAL A 166 -7.68 -8.05 11.22
CA VAL A 166 -9.09 -8.41 11.01
C VAL A 166 -9.59 -7.89 9.66
N ALA A 167 -9.34 -6.62 9.34
CA ALA A 167 -9.72 -6.04 8.06
C ALA A 167 -9.10 -6.80 6.87
N HIS A 168 -7.83 -7.19 6.98
CA HIS A 168 -7.18 -8.02 5.95
C HIS A 168 -7.87 -9.38 5.80
N MET A 169 -8.19 -10.05 6.92
CA MET A 169 -8.89 -11.34 6.89
C MET A 169 -10.30 -11.23 6.31
N GLU A 170 -11.00 -10.12 6.55
CA GLU A 170 -12.34 -9.87 5.98
C GLU A 170 -12.30 -9.74 4.46
N VAL A 171 -11.33 -9.00 3.92
CA VAL A 171 -11.12 -8.90 2.47
C VAL A 171 -10.80 -10.27 1.88
N MET A 172 -9.90 -11.03 2.52
CA MET A 172 -9.57 -12.39 2.08
C MET A 172 -10.79 -13.32 2.10
N ARG A 173 -11.60 -13.28 3.16
CA ARG A 173 -12.82 -14.09 3.28
C ARG A 173 -13.87 -13.70 2.24
N LYS A 174 -13.94 -12.43 1.87
CA LYS A 174 -14.88 -11.93 0.85
C LYS A 174 -14.47 -12.38 -0.56
N LEU A 175 -13.19 -12.19 -0.92
CA LEU A 175 -12.72 -12.35 -2.30
C LEU A 175 -12.21 -13.77 -2.59
N VAL A 176 -11.74 -14.49 -1.58
CA VAL A 176 -11.17 -15.84 -1.71
C VAL A 176 -11.68 -16.76 -0.59
N PRO A 177 -13.00 -16.96 -0.44
CA PRO A 177 -13.58 -17.72 0.69
C PRO A 177 -13.15 -19.20 0.71
N ASP A 178 -13.00 -19.80 -0.47
CA ASP A 178 -12.78 -21.25 -0.64
C ASP A 178 -11.33 -21.59 -1.05
N GLY A 179 -10.50 -20.58 -1.33
CA GLY A 179 -9.32 -20.74 -2.17
C GLY A 179 -7.98 -20.63 -1.43
N PRO A 180 -6.98 -21.47 -1.77
CA PRO A 180 -5.58 -21.15 -1.50
C PRO A 180 -5.18 -19.88 -2.26
N SER A 181 -4.24 -19.11 -1.72
CA SER A 181 -3.63 -18.03 -2.51
C SER A 181 -2.92 -18.60 -3.74
N LEU A 182 -2.74 -17.80 -4.80
CA LEU A 182 -2.00 -18.20 -6.00
C LEU A 182 -0.59 -18.76 -5.66
N LEU A 183 0.05 -18.20 -4.64
CA LEU A 183 1.32 -18.71 -4.11
C LEU A 183 1.23 -20.15 -3.54
N ARG A 184 0.11 -20.49 -2.89
CA ARG A 184 -0.14 -21.85 -2.40
C ARG A 184 -0.48 -22.79 -3.56
N GLU A 185 -1.30 -22.35 -4.50
CA GLU A 185 -1.67 -23.12 -5.70
C GLU A 185 -0.46 -23.45 -6.58
N SER A 186 0.50 -22.53 -6.70
CA SER A 186 1.75 -22.76 -7.42
C SER A 186 2.73 -23.71 -6.73
N GLY A 187 2.45 -24.16 -5.50
CA GLY A 187 3.35 -25.02 -4.71
C GLY A 187 4.56 -24.28 -4.11
N ARG A 188 4.69 -22.97 -4.34
CA ARG A 188 5.86 -22.17 -3.93
C ARG A 188 5.75 -21.52 -2.56
N ALA A 189 4.66 -21.76 -1.83
CA ALA A 189 4.39 -21.13 -0.53
C ALA A 189 5.47 -21.35 0.55
N ARG A 190 6.26 -22.43 0.47
CA ARG A 190 7.34 -22.73 1.42
C ARG A 190 8.70 -22.14 1.03
N MET A 191 8.82 -21.57 -0.16
CA MET A 191 10.05 -20.95 -0.63
C MET A 191 10.21 -19.54 -0.05
N GLU A 192 11.44 -19.08 0.07
CA GLU A 192 11.71 -17.67 0.36
C GLU A 192 11.39 -16.81 -0.87
N THR A 193 10.95 -15.58 -0.61
CA THR A 193 10.65 -14.62 -1.68
C THR A 193 11.96 -14.09 -2.27
N THR A 194 12.14 -14.29 -3.58
CA THR A 194 13.31 -13.83 -4.35
C THR A 194 13.23 -12.35 -4.71
N ASP A 195 14.37 -11.74 -5.07
CA ASP A 195 14.40 -10.37 -5.58
C ASP A 195 13.65 -10.18 -6.90
N ALA A 196 13.60 -11.21 -7.74
CA ALA A 196 12.85 -11.16 -8.99
C ALA A 196 11.33 -11.09 -8.74
N GLU A 197 10.81 -11.90 -7.81
CA GLU A 197 9.38 -11.86 -7.42
C GLU A 197 8.97 -10.52 -6.84
N ARG A 198 9.85 -9.92 -6.04
CA ARG A 198 9.61 -8.60 -5.46
C ARG A 198 9.65 -7.49 -6.52
N ALA A 199 10.54 -7.59 -7.50
CA ALA A 199 10.58 -6.66 -8.64
C ALA A 199 9.31 -6.79 -9.50
N ARG A 200 8.83 -8.02 -9.68
CA ARG A 200 7.54 -8.30 -10.34
C ARG A 200 6.36 -7.70 -9.59
N PHE A 201 6.34 -7.77 -8.27
CA PHE A 201 5.30 -7.13 -7.47
C PHE A 201 5.28 -5.61 -7.67
N ASP A 202 6.44 -4.97 -7.67
CA ASP A 202 6.58 -3.55 -7.98
C ASP A 202 6.10 -3.23 -9.41
N GLU A 203 6.52 -4.01 -10.40
CA GLU A 203 6.12 -3.84 -11.80
C GLU A 203 4.61 -3.96 -12.00
N PHE A 204 3.98 -4.99 -11.41
CA PHE A 204 2.54 -5.20 -11.49
C PHE A 204 1.78 -3.97 -11.00
N PHE A 205 2.19 -3.40 -9.87
CA PHE A 205 1.54 -2.23 -9.29
C PHE A 205 2.12 -0.90 -9.77
N LEU A 206 2.82 -0.85 -10.91
CA LEU A 206 3.37 0.39 -11.47
C LEU A 206 4.26 1.15 -10.47
N VAL A 207 5.07 0.44 -9.68
CA VAL A 207 6.04 1.01 -8.75
C VAL A 207 7.43 0.98 -9.37
N SER A 208 8.13 2.10 -9.30
CA SER A 208 9.54 2.21 -9.71
C SER A 208 10.42 2.53 -8.52
N ARG A 209 11.46 1.71 -8.31
CA ARG A 209 12.45 1.89 -7.23
C ARG A 209 13.61 2.77 -7.69
N GLU A 210 13.74 3.96 -7.10
CA GLU A 210 14.79 4.92 -7.43
C GLU A 210 15.12 5.84 -6.25
N ASN A 211 16.17 6.66 -6.37
CA ASN A 211 16.40 7.75 -5.42
C ASN A 211 15.32 8.82 -5.62
N VAL A 212 14.39 8.91 -4.67
CA VAL A 212 13.26 9.83 -4.72
C VAL A 212 13.54 11.02 -3.81
N CYS A 213 13.35 12.23 -4.35
CA CYS A 213 13.47 13.43 -3.54
C CYS A 213 12.21 13.70 -2.71
N VAL A 214 12.38 14.46 -1.62
CA VAL A 214 11.30 14.78 -0.66
C VAL A 214 10.05 15.37 -1.34
N SER A 215 10.22 16.37 -2.22
CA SER A 215 9.08 17.01 -2.91
C SER A 215 8.32 16.05 -3.83
N ARG A 216 9.02 15.17 -4.55
CA ARG A 216 8.39 14.18 -5.44
C ARG A 216 7.60 13.15 -4.63
N TYR A 217 8.18 12.66 -3.54
CA TYR A 217 7.47 11.75 -2.63
C TYR A 217 6.19 12.38 -2.09
N HIS A 218 6.25 13.62 -1.59
CA HIS A 218 5.08 14.32 -1.11
C HIS A 218 4.03 14.57 -2.21
N ALA A 219 4.45 14.86 -3.44
CA ALA A 219 3.54 15.03 -4.57
C ALA A 219 2.79 13.74 -4.92
N HIS A 220 3.48 12.60 -5.01
CA HIS A 220 2.83 11.29 -5.20
C HIS A 220 1.88 10.98 -4.05
N ARG A 221 2.35 11.17 -2.80
CA ARG A 221 1.55 10.91 -1.60
C ARG A 221 0.26 11.73 -1.58
N ALA A 222 0.37 13.03 -1.86
CA ALA A 222 -0.79 13.92 -1.92
C ALA A 222 -1.74 13.54 -3.05
N ALA A 223 -1.23 13.26 -4.26
CA ALA A 223 -2.06 12.92 -5.41
C ALA A 223 -2.83 11.61 -5.20
N VAL A 224 -2.16 10.55 -4.74
CA VAL A 224 -2.78 9.24 -4.49
C VAL A 224 -3.84 9.34 -3.40
N LEU A 225 -3.50 9.89 -2.23
CA LEU A 225 -4.45 9.95 -1.11
C LEU A 225 -5.61 10.91 -1.39
N SER A 226 -5.38 12.00 -2.13
CA SER A 226 -6.46 12.88 -2.58
C SER A 226 -7.38 12.19 -3.59
N ALA A 227 -6.85 11.40 -4.51
CA ALA A 227 -7.65 10.66 -5.48
C ALA A 227 -8.53 9.61 -4.78
N ILE A 228 -7.97 8.84 -3.85
CA ILE A 228 -8.73 7.90 -3.01
C ILE A 228 -9.80 8.64 -2.21
N GLY A 229 -9.46 9.80 -1.63
CA GLY A 229 -10.40 10.62 -0.86
C GLY A 229 -11.57 11.15 -1.70
N HIS A 230 -11.30 11.63 -2.91
CA HIS A 230 -12.35 12.08 -3.85
C HIS A 230 -13.25 10.94 -4.29
N ASP A 231 -12.66 9.79 -4.63
CA ASP A 231 -13.43 8.59 -4.99
C ASP A 231 -14.30 8.13 -3.82
N LEU A 232 -13.78 8.05 -2.59
CA LEU A 232 -14.56 7.71 -1.40
C LEU A 232 -15.68 8.71 -1.09
N ALA A 233 -15.53 9.98 -1.49
CA ALA A 233 -16.59 10.98 -1.34
C ALA A 233 -17.72 10.78 -2.36
N LYS A 234 -17.39 10.39 -3.60
CA LYS A 234 -18.36 10.12 -4.68
C LYS A 234 -19.01 8.73 -4.54
N HIS A 235 -18.23 7.75 -4.10
CA HIS A 235 -18.58 6.32 -4.03
C HIS A 235 -18.17 5.72 -2.67
N PRO A 236 -18.87 6.08 -1.58
CA PRO A 236 -18.48 5.72 -0.22
C PRO A 236 -18.56 4.22 0.04
N LEU A 237 -17.55 3.69 0.73
CA LEU A 237 -17.55 2.32 1.27
C LEU A 237 -18.17 2.25 2.66
N SER A 238 -17.75 3.18 3.52
CA SER A 238 -18.34 3.45 4.82
C SER A 238 -17.96 4.87 5.27
N PRO A 239 -18.74 5.51 6.16
CA PRO A 239 -18.38 6.80 6.73
C PRO A 239 -16.99 6.79 7.40
N ALA A 240 -16.67 5.70 8.10
CA ALA A 240 -15.41 5.52 8.81
C ALA A 240 -14.20 5.55 7.87
N CYS A 241 -14.28 4.91 6.69
CA CYS A 241 -13.15 4.91 5.74
C CYS A 241 -12.76 6.33 5.30
N GLY A 242 -13.75 7.15 4.97
CA GLY A 242 -13.51 8.53 4.56
C GLY A 242 -12.96 9.40 5.70
N GLU A 243 -13.45 9.21 6.93
CA GLU A 243 -12.97 9.93 8.10
C GLU A 243 -11.53 9.55 8.48
N THR A 244 -11.23 8.26 8.55
CA THR A 244 -9.87 7.76 8.83
C THR A 244 -8.87 8.29 7.80
N LEU A 245 -9.21 8.26 6.51
CA LEU A 245 -8.32 8.78 5.47
C LEU A 245 -8.08 10.29 5.62
N ARG A 246 -9.13 11.09 5.88
CA ARG A 246 -8.98 12.53 6.12
C ARG A 246 -8.08 12.81 7.32
N THR A 247 -8.33 12.13 8.44
CA THR A 247 -7.50 12.25 9.65
C THR A 247 -6.06 11.82 9.38
N PHE A 248 -5.83 10.73 8.66
CA PHE A 248 -4.48 10.33 8.28
C PHE A 248 -3.78 11.43 7.46
N THR A 249 -4.44 11.98 6.45
CA THR A 249 -3.84 13.00 5.59
C THR A 249 -3.48 14.31 6.31
N THR A 250 -4.16 14.66 7.39
CA THR A 250 -3.84 15.86 8.19
C THR A 250 -2.62 15.66 9.10
N HIS A 251 -2.17 14.41 9.29
CA HIS A 251 -1.05 14.03 10.15
C HIS A 251 0.22 13.61 9.39
N LEU A 252 0.22 13.76 8.06
CA LEU A 252 1.29 13.38 7.13
C LEU A 252 2.29 14.51 6.83
#